data_AF-A0A195DC79-F1
#
_entry.id   AF-A0A195DC79-F1
#
_cell.length_a   1.000
_cell.length_b   1.000
_cell.length_c   1.000
_cell.angle_alpha   90.00
_cell.angle_beta   90.00
_cell.angle_gamma   90.00
#
_symmetry.space_group_name_H-M   'P 1'
#
loop_
_entity.id
_entity.type
_entity.pdbx_description
1 polymer ?
#
loop_
_entity_poly.entity_id
_entity_poly.type
_entity_poly.pdbx_seq_one_letter_code
_entity_poly.pdbx_strand_id
1 'polypeptide(L)'
;MTPLDFMAFRDLLCPASGFQSLQFRLLENKLGVKQDLRVKYNYIKIFGRDPEAIEAIKRSEEEHSLSTLVQSWLSRTPGLETHDFDFWGKYKRAVEKMLTEQEQAIHKLSKECIKDYHLANVRSRQAVFDSIFNESLHNALVSRGERRFSHSALQGAIMITLYRDEPRFSQPHQILTALMDIDSLITKWRYNHVIMVQRMIGSQHLGTGGSSGYQYLKSTLSDRYKVFLDLFNLSTFLVPRHMIPPLTKQMKMKLSIASYNWITDEDQDESADSLRSSYISLPVTQQTS
;
A
#
# COMPACT_ATOMS: atom_id res chain seq x y z
N MET A 1 9.47 -35.32 -10.71
CA MET A 1 10.85 -35.53 -10.24
C MET A 1 10.80 -35.97 -8.78
N THR A 2 11.34 -37.15 -8.47
CA THR A 2 11.50 -37.62 -7.09
C THR A 2 12.81 -37.09 -6.48
N PRO A 3 12.98 -37.11 -5.14
CA PRO A 3 14.25 -36.72 -4.52
C PRO A 3 15.44 -37.57 -4.98
N LEU A 4 15.24 -38.88 -5.20
CA LEU A 4 16.29 -39.78 -5.69
C LEU A 4 16.75 -39.38 -7.10
N ASP A 5 15.81 -39.09 -8.00
CA ASP A 5 16.14 -38.62 -9.35
C ASP A 5 16.91 -37.28 -9.30
N PHE A 6 16.51 -36.38 -8.39
CA PHE A 6 17.19 -35.10 -8.22
C PHE A 6 18.63 -35.27 -7.71
N MET A 7 18.86 -36.18 -6.77
CA MET A 7 20.21 -36.48 -6.27
C MET A 7 21.12 -37.03 -7.37
N ALA A 8 20.59 -37.77 -8.35
CA ALA A 8 21.38 -38.37 -9.42
C ALA A 8 22.13 -37.36 -10.30
N PHE A 9 21.67 -36.11 -10.37
CA PHE A 9 22.33 -35.06 -11.18
C PHE A 9 22.62 -33.78 -10.41
N ARG A 10 22.31 -33.71 -9.11
CA ARG A 10 22.51 -32.50 -8.28
C ARG A 10 23.96 -32.00 -8.30
N ASP A 11 24.92 -32.90 -8.35
CA ASP A 11 26.34 -32.55 -8.30
C ASP A 11 26.81 -31.79 -9.55
N LEU A 12 26.13 -32.00 -10.69
CA LEU A 12 26.36 -31.24 -11.93
C LEU A 12 25.95 -29.78 -11.81
N LEU A 13 25.09 -29.45 -10.83
CA LEU A 13 24.62 -28.10 -10.58
C LEU A 13 25.52 -27.33 -9.61
N CYS A 14 26.52 -27.95 -8.98
CA CYS A 14 27.42 -27.24 -8.07
C CYS A 14 28.38 -26.33 -8.85
N PRO A 15 28.61 -25.05 -8.45
CA PRO A 15 28.10 -24.33 -7.27
C PRO A 15 26.86 -23.46 -7.55
N ALA A 16 26.16 -23.71 -8.67
CA ALA A 16 25.03 -22.91 -9.10
C ALA A 16 23.86 -22.96 -8.11
N SER A 17 23.14 -21.83 -8.00
CA SER A 17 22.04 -21.70 -7.05
C SER A 17 21.05 -20.63 -7.45
N GLY A 18 19.80 -20.73 -6.96
CA GLY A 18 18.77 -19.70 -7.14
C GLY A 18 19.18 -18.31 -6.64
N PHE A 19 20.23 -18.21 -5.81
CA PHE A 19 20.86 -16.94 -5.45
C PHE A 19 21.46 -16.18 -6.64
N GLN A 20 21.78 -16.86 -7.74
CA GLN A 20 22.28 -16.28 -8.97
C GLN A 20 21.15 -15.81 -9.90
N SER A 21 19.88 -15.88 -9.46
CA SER A 21 18.76 -15.35 -10.24
C SER A 21 18.79 -13.82 -10.23
N LEU A 22 19.46 -13.24 -11.23
CA LEU A 22 19.56 -11.80 -11.42
C LEU A 22 18.17 -11.16 -11.47
N GLN A 23 17.26 -11.70 -12.29
CA GLN A 23 15.91 -11.15 -12.45
C GLN A 23 15.10 -11.15 -11.14
N PHE A 24 15.21 -12.22 -10.33
CA PHE A 24 14.52 -12.25 -9.04
C PHE A 24 15.06 -11.17 -8.11
N ARG A 25 16.37 -10.90 -8.17
CA ARG A 25 16.98 -9.84 -7.38
C ARG A 25 16.55 -8.45 -7.84
N LEU A 26 16.54 -8.20 -9.15
CA LEU A 26 16.06 -6.97 -9.74
C LEU A 26 14.59 -6.72 -9.39
N LEU A 27 13.75 -7.77 -9.41
CA LEU A 27 12.35 -7.70 -9.00
C LEU A 27 12.22 -7.23 -7.55
N GLU A 28 12.95 -7.84 -6.61
CA GLU A 28 12.91 -7.43 -5.19
C GLU A 28 13.35 -5.98 -5.00
N ASN A 29 14.43 -5.56 -5.67
CA ASN A 29 14.96 -4.20 -5.60
C ASN A 29 13.96 -3.18 -6.19
N LYS A 30 13.43 -3.45 -7.39
CA LYS A 30 12.46 -2.59 -8.06
C LYS A 30 11.12 -2.50 -7.33
N LEU A 31 10.70 -3.53 -6.60
CA LEU A 31 9.55 -3.43 -5.70
C LEU A 31 9.84 -2.51 -4.52
N GLY A 32 11.01 -2.66 -3.88
CA GLY A 32 11.47 -1.82 -2.78
C GLY A 32 11.93 -2.58 -1.53
N VAL A 33 12.41 -3.82 -1.67
CA VAL A 33 12.98 -4.57 -0.55
C VAL A 33 14.30 -3.92 -0.13
N LYS A 34 14.34 -3.31 1.05
CA LYS A 34 15.53 -2.61 1.55
C LYS A 34 16.67 -3.57 1.89
N GLN A 35 17.91 -3.11 1.69
CA GLN A 35 19.10 -3.94 1.87
C GLN A 35 19.36 -4.34 3.32
N ASP A 36 19.14 -3.42 4.26
CA ASP A 36 19.23 -3.62 5.71
C ASP A 36 18.22 -4.63 6.27
N LEU A 37 17.05 -4.75 5.60
CA LEU A 37 16.02 -5.71 5.95
C LEU A 37 16.32 -7.12 5.46
N ARG A 38 17.29 -7.32 4.58
CA ARG A 38 17.62 -8.66 4.10
C ARG A 38 18.38 -9.45 5.16
N VAL A 39 18.19 -10.76 5.13
CA VAL A 39 19.00 -11.67 5.93
C VAL A 39 20.42 -11.63 5.39
N LYS A 40 21.42 -11.46 6.27
CA LYS A 40 22.82 -11.25 5.90
C LYS A 40 23.32 -12.39 5.01
N TYR A 41 23.54 -12.09 3.74
CA TYR A 41 24.18 -12.96 2.78
C TYR A 41 24.90 -12.13 1.72
N ASN A 42 26.09 -12.57 1.29
CA ASN A 42 26.96 -11.74 0.45
C ASN A 42 26.65 -11.97 -1.05
N TYR A 43 25.67 -11.23 -1.58
CA TYR A 43 25.27 -11.32 -2.99
C TYR A 43 26.37 -10.82 -3.96
N ILE A 44 27.23 -9.90 -3.53
CA ILE A 44 28.35 -9.42 -4.35
C ILE A 44 29.32 -10.57 -4.66
N LYS A 45 29.55 -11.49 -3.72
CA LYS A 45 30.34 -12.69 -3.97
C LYS A 45 29.71 -13.64 -4.99
N ILE A 46 28.39 -13.58 -5.19
CA ILE A 46 27.64 -14.50 -6.06
C ILE A 46 27.67 -14.03 -7.51
N PHE A 47 27.46 -12.72 -7.73
CA PHE A 47 27.51 -12.10 -9.07
C PHE A 47 28.91 -11.56 -9.42
N GLY A 48 29.89 -11.72 -8.54
CA GLY A 48 31.26 -11.17 -8.64
C GLY A 48 32.01 -11.43 -9.94
N ARG A 49 31.57 -12.40 -10.75
CA ARG A 49 32.17 -12.79 -12.03
C ARG A 49 31.47 -12.18 -13.26
N ASP A 50 30.35 -11.48 -13.07
CA ASP A 50 29.54 -10.86 -14.10
C ASP A 50 29.39 -9.35 -13.81
N PRO A 51 30.24 -8.50 -14.42
CA PRO A 51 30.19 -7.05 -14.22
C PRO A 51 28.85 -6.42 -14.60
N GLU A 52 28.18 -6.93 -15.64
CA GLU A 52 26.90 -6.40 -16.10
C GLU A 52 25.79 -6.68 -15.10
N ALA A 53 25.76 -7.89 -14.52
CA ALA A 53 24.82 -8.24 -13.46
C ALA A 53 25.02 -7.37 -12.20
N ILE A 54 26.27 -7.13 -11.80
CA ILE A 54 26.58 -6.26 -10.66
C ILE A 54 26.06 -4.84 -10.91
N GLU A 55 26.34 -4.30 -12.09
CA GLU A 55 25.90 -2.95 -12.45
C GLU A 55 24.37 -2.85 -12.51
N ALA A 56 23.69 -3.85 -13.09
CA ALA A 56 22.23 -3.90 -13.09
C ALA A 56 21.64 -3.94 -11.67
N ILE A 57 22.27 -4.68 -10.75
CA ILE A 57 21.85 -4.74 -9.34
C ILE A 57 22.04 -3.37 -8.68
N LYS A 58 23.23 -2.75 -8.80
CA LYS A 58 23.51 -1.43 -8.24
C LYS A 58 22.50 -0.40 -8.74
N ARG A 59 22.30 -0.31 -10.06
CA ARG A 59 21.32 0.57 -10.67
C ARG A 59 19.91 0.34 -10.11
N SER A 60 19.51 -0.92 -9.92
CA SER A 60 18.19 -1.22 -9.34
C SER A 60 18.03 -0.85 -7.86
N GLU A 61 19.14 -0.67 -7.13
CA GLU A 61 19.16 -0.22 -5.73
C GLU A 61 19.15 1.31 -5.63
N GLU A 62 19.69 2.02 -6.63
CA GLU A 62 19.74 3.48 -6.70
C GLU A 62 18.49 4.11 -7.34
N GLU A 63 17.90 3.44 -8.33
CA GLU A 63 16.67 3.90 -8.98
C GLU A 63 15.47 3.93 -8.01
N HIS A 64 14.50 4.81 -8.29
CA HIS A 64 13.26 4.86 -7.54
C HIS A 64 12.50 3.52 -7.64
N SER A 65 12.36 2.84 -6.51
CA SER A 65 11.52 1.64 -6.40
C SER A 65 10.03 1.98 -6.56
N LEU A 66 9.21 0.96 -6.87
CA LEU A 66 7.76 1.06 -6.88
C LEU A 66 7.23 1.59 -5.55
N SER A 67 7.77 1.12 -4.41
CA SER A 67 7.42 1.63 -3.08
C SER A 67 7.67 3.13 -2.96
N THR A 68 8.81 3.62 -3.43
CA THR A 68 9.16 5.06 -3.39
C THR A 68 8.18 5.89 -4.22
N LEU A 69 7.85 5.43 -5.44
CA LEU A 69 6.92 6.11 -6.33
C LEU A 69 5.49 6.12 -5.77
N VAL A 70 5.04 5.00 -5.20
CA VAL A 70 3.73 4.88 -4.54
C VAL A 70 3.64 5.82 -3.34
N GLN A 71 4.67 5.89 -2.50
CA GLN A 71 4.70 6.82 -1.36
C GLN A 71 4.65 8.29 -1.80
N SER A 72 5.38 8.63 -2.87
CA SER A 72 5.33 9.96 -3.47
C SER A 72 3.92 10.29 -3.97
N TRP A 73 3.26 9.36 -4.66
CA TRP A 73 1.87 9.50 -5.10
C TRP A 73 0.88 9.63 -3.93
N LEU A 74 0.99 8.78 -2.90
CA LEU A 74 0.13 8.82 -1.71
C LEU A 74 0.26 10.12 -0.92
N SER A 75 1.46 10.72 -0.89
CA SER A 75 1.69 11.99 -0.22
C SER A 75 0.97 13.17 -0.90
N ARG A 76 0.51 12.98 -2.15
CA ARG A 76 -0.30 13.96 -2.91
C ARG A 76 -1.79 13.62 -2.95
N THR A 77 -2.25 12.69 -2.10
CA THR A 77 -3.67 12.37 -1.99
C THR A 77 -4.45 13.63 -1.62
N PRO A 78 -5.48 14.02 -2.39
CA PRO A 78 -6.22 15.25 -2.14
C PRO A 78 -6.97 15.17 -0.80
N GLY A 79 -6.93 16.26 -0.04
CA GLY A 79 -7.64 16.43 1.24
C GLY A 79 -6.77 16.20 2.48
N LEU A 80 -5.47 15.91 2.28
CA LEU A 80 -4.48 15.92 3.35
C LEU A 80 -4.05 17.35 3.75
N GLU A 81 -4.29 18.33 2.88
CA GLU A 81 -3.89 19.72 3.11
C GLU A 81 -4.66 20.34 4.29
N THR A 82 -3.92 21.00 5.19
CA THR A 82 -4.47 21.60 6.42
C THR A 82 -5.41 22.78 6.17
N HIS A 83 -5.23 23.49 5.04
CA HIS A 83 -6.02 24.65 4.66
C HIS A 83 -7.26 24.28 3.81
N ASP A 84 -7.38 23.03 3.36
CA ASP A 84 -8.52 22.54 2.57
C ASP A 84 -9.41 21.65 3.44
N PHE A 85 -9.34 20.33 3.27
CA PHE A 85 -10.21 19.42 4.00
C PHE A 85 -9.70 19.09 5.41
N ASP A 86 -8.39 19.22 5.70
CA ASP A 86 -7.78 18.80 6.97
C ASP A 86 -8.23 17.39 7.39
N PHE A 87 -8.03 16.39 6.52
CA PHE A 87 -8.39 15.02 6.83
C PHE A 87 -7.75 14.57 8.15
N TRP A 88 -6.46 14.83 8.33
CA TRP A 88 -5.71 14.30 9.46
C TRP A 88 -6.16 14.89 10.81
N GLY A 89 -6.39 16.21 10.88
CA GLY A 89 -6.91 16.84 12.08
C GLY A 89 -8.33 16.40 12.40
N LYS A 90 -9.21 16.26 11.39
CA LYS A 90 -10.57 15.73 11.59
C LYS A 90 -10.58 14.28 12.04
N TYR A 91 -9.73 13.45 11.44
CA TYR A 91 -9.58 12.04 11.78
C TYR A 91 -9.05 11.88 13.22
N LYS A 92 -8.06 12.67 13.63
CA LYS A 92 -7.59 12.70 15.02
C LYS A 92 -8.70 13.01 16.01
N ARG A 93 -9.47 14.08 15.78
CA ARG A 93 -10.62 14.45 16.62
C ARG A 93 -11.69 13.35 16.69
N ALA A 94 -11.93 12.66 15.57
CA ALA A 94 -12.87 11.54 15.53
C ALA A 94 -12.39 10.34 16.35
N VAL A 95 -11.10 10.02 16.29
CA VAL A 95 -10.49 8.95 17.09
C VAL A 95 -10.52 9.29 18.57
N GLU A 96 -10.15 10.52 18.95
CA GLU A 96 -10.21 11.00 20.34
C GLU A 96 -11.64 10.89 20.88
N LYS A 97 -12.63 11.36 20.13
CA LYS A 97 -14.04 11.23 20.48
C LYS A 97 -14.46 9.77 20.67
N MET A 98 -14.10 8.89 19.72
CA MET A 98 -14.40 7.46 19.80
C MET A 98 -13.81 6.82 21.06
N LEU A 99 -12.55 7.13 21.40
CA LEU A 99 -11.89 6.59 22.60
C LEU A 99 -12.55 7.10 23.89
N THR A 100 -12.88 8.40 23.95
CA THR A 100 -13.61 8.98 25.09
C THR A 100 -15.00 8.36 25.27
N GLU A 101 -15.76 8.16 24.19
CA GLU A 101 -17.08 7.51 24.28
C GLU A 101 -16.97 6.04 24.74
N GLN A 102 -15.93 5.33 24.30
CA GLN A 102 -15.64 3.97 24.76
C GLN A 102 -15.31 3.94 26.26
N GLU A 103 -14.45 4.84 26.73
CA GLU A 103 -14.10 4.96 28.15
C GLU A 103 -15.32 5.28 29.02
N GLN A 104 -16.15 6.24 28.60
CA GLN A 104 -17.39 6.59 29.30
C GLN A 104 -18.40 5.43 29.34
N ALA A 105 -18.49 4.63 28.28
CA ALA A 105 -19.33 3.44 28.25
C ALA A 105 -18.82 2.37 29.23
N ILE A 106 -17.50 2.20 29.34
CA ILE A 106 -16.86 1.24 30.27
C ILE A 106 -17.11 1.65 31.73
N HIS A 107 -17.03 2.95 32.05
CA HIS A 107 -17.29 3.43 33.41
C HIS A 107 -18.72 3.14 33.90
N LYS A 108 -19.69 2.97 33.00
CA LYS A 108 -21.08 2.60 33.33
C LYS A 108 -21.27 1.11 33.63
N LEU A 109 -20.27 0.26 33.40
CA LEU A 109 -20.37 -1.17 33.67
C LEU A 109 -20.39 -1.43 35.19
N SER A 110 -21.07 -2.49 35.62
CA SER A 110 -21.24 -2.80 37.04
C SER A 110 -20.09 -3.61 37.66
N LYS A 111 -19.40 -4.44 36.87
CA LYS A 111 -18.34 -5.35 37.37
C LYS A 111 -16.94 -4.76 37.19
N GLU A 112 -16.20 -4.61 38.30
CA GLU A 112 -14.89 -3.95 38.31
C GLU A 112 -13.81 -4.69 37.50
N CYS A 113 -13.72 -6.02 37.62
CA CYS A 113 -12.75 -6.81 36.85
C CYS A 113 -12.94 -6.69 35.32
N ILE A 114 -14.18 -6.50 34.87
CA ILE A 114 -14.50 -6.29 33.45
C ILE A 114 -14.09 -4.88 33.02
N LYS A 115 -14.27 -3.87 33.88
CA LYS A 115 -13.81 -2.50 33.60
C LYS A 115 -12.31 -2.45 33.38
N ASP A 116 -11.52 -3.04 34.27
CA ASP A 116 -10.06 -2.99 34.20
C ASP A 116 -9.54 -3.58 32.88
N TYR A 117 -10.09 -4.73 32.46
CA TYR A 117 -9.75 -5.36 31.19
C TYR A 117 -10.08 -4.46 30.00
N HIS A 118 -11.30 -3.90 29.94
CA HIS A 118 -11.69 -3.03 28.83
C HIS A 118 -10.92 -1.71 28.82
N LEU A 119 -10.63 -1.14 29.97
CA LEU A 119 -9.85 0.09 30.09
C LEU A 119 -8.40 -0.13 29.63
N ALA A 120 -7.79 -1.26 29.98
CA ALA A 120 -6.47 -1.65 29.47
C ALA A 120 -6.46 -1.78 27.93
N ASN A 121 -7.55 -2.32 27.34
CA ASN A 121 -7.70 -2.41 25.90
C ASN A 121 -7.83 -1.02 25.24
N VAL A 122 -8.65 -0.12 25.80
CA VAL A 122 -8.76 1.27 25.31
C VAL A 122 -7.41 1.99 25.37
N ARG A 123 -6.67 1.87 26.48
CA ARG A 123 -5.31 2.43 26.62
C ARG A 123 -4.34 1.88 25.58
N SER A 124 -4.38 0.57 25.33
CA SER A 124 -3.55 -0.06 24.30
C SER A 124 -3.90 0.45 22.90
N ARG A 125 -5.20 0.59 22.60
CA ARG A 125 -5.70 1.14 21.34
C ARG A 125 -5.32 2.61 21.16
N GLN A 126 -5.37 3.40 22.23
CA GLN A 126 -4.93 4.79 22.24
C GLN A 126 -3.44 4.90 21.88
N ALA A 127 -2.57 4.11 22.53
CA ALA A 127 -1.14 4.09 22.23
C ALA A 127 -0.85 3.72 20.76
N VAL A 128 -1.65 2.82 20.17
CA VAL A 128 -1.56 2.47 18.74
C VAL A 128 -1.91 3.65 17.85
N PHE A 129 -2.97 4.41 18.16
CA PHE A 129 -3.32 5.62 17.41
C PHE A 129 -2.31 6.77 17.62
N ASP A 130 -1.80 6.96 18.83
CA ASP A 130 -0.78 7.95 19.13
C ASP A 130 0.48 7.72 18.29
N SER A 131 0.80 6.46 18.00
CA SER A 131 1.94 6.08 17.15
C SER A 131 1.81 6.56 15.69
N ILE A 132 0.61 6.87 15.20
CA ILE A 132 0.42 7.47 13.87
C ILE A 132 0.25 8.98 13.95
N PHE A 133 -0.37 9.52 15.01
CA PHE A 133 -0.56 10.97 15.14
C PHE A 133 0.73 11.72 15.50
N ASN A 134 1.66 11.07 16.18
CA ASN A 134 2.98 11.62 16.46
C ASN A 134 3.98 11.23 15.36
N GLU A 135 4.42 12.23 14.59
CA GLU A 135 5.36 12.03 13.49
C GLU A 135 6.74 11.49 13.95
N SER A 136 7.26 11.93 15.11
CA SER A 136 8.54 11.44 15.61
C SER A 136 8.47 9.96 16.01
N LEU A 137 7.37 9.54 16.63
CA LEU A 137 7.14 8.12 16.95
C LEU A 137 6.99 7.29 15.68
N HIS A 138 6.26 7.80 14.69
CA HIS A 138 6.15 7.16 13.38
C HIS A 138 7.52 6.99 12.72
N ASN A 139 8.32 8.05 12.65
CA ASN A 139 9.66 8.02 12.04
C ASN A 139 10.61 7.06 12.79
N ALA A 140 10.48 6.94 14.12
CA ALA A 140 11.23 5.95 14.90
C ALA A 140 10.81 4.49 14.61
N LEU A 141 9.58 4.24 14.17
CA LEU A 141 9.14 2.92 13.71
C LEU A 141 9.65 2.62 12.29
N VAL A 142 9.71 3.64 11.44
CA VAL A 142 10.29 3.53 10.09
C VAL A 142 11.79 3.23 10.16
N SER A 143 12.54 3.91 11.03
CA SER A 143 13.99 3.69 11.18
C SER A 143 14.34 2.29 11.71
N ARG A 144 13.46 1.69 12.52
CA ARG A 144 13.58 0.31 13.02
C ARG A 144 13.15 -0.75 12.00
N GLY A 145 12.56 -0.36 10.88
CA GLY A 145 12.00 -1.30 9.92
C GLY A 145 10.73 -1.99 10.42
N GLU A 146 9.98 -1.35 11.31
CA GLU A 146 8.63 -1.79 11.72
C GLU A 146 7.54 -1.15 10.83
N ARG A 147 7.85 0.00 10.20
CA ARG A 147 7.07 0.64 9.13
C ARG A 147 7.92 0.88 7.89
N ARG A 148 7.31 1.12 6.73
CA ARG A 148 7.98 1.36 5.44
C ARG A 148 7.66 2.74 4.87
N PHE A 149 6.42 3.17 5.01
CA PHE A 149 5.89 4.39 4.43
C PHE A 149 6.35 5.63 5.20
N SER A 150 6.50 6.75 4.49
CA SER A 150 6.56 8.07 5.13
C SER A 150 5.25 8.38 5.84
N HIS A 151 5.31 9.34 6.78
CA HIS A 151 4.13 9.77 7.54
C HIS A 151 3.00 10.26 6.61
N SER A 152 3.34 11.13 5.65
CA SER A 152 2.40 11.66 4.64
C SER A 152 1.79 10.55 3.77
N ALA A 153 2.58 9.57 3.34
CA ALA A 153 2.09 8.47 2.53
C ALA A 153 1.10 7.58 3.32
N LEU A 154 1.38 7.35 4.61
CA LEU A 154 0.47 6.62 5.49
C LEU A 154 -0.87 7.36 5.63
N GLN A 155 -0.85 8.68 5.83
CA GLN A 155 -2.07 9.48 5.88
C GLN A 155 -2.92 9.34 4.61
N GLY A 156 -2.28 9.45 3.44
CA GLY A 156 -2.95 9.26 2.15
C GLY A 156 -3.55 7.87 1.97
N ALA A 157 -2.84 6.82 2.43
CA ALA A 157 -3.32 5.45 2.36
C ALA A 157 -4.53 5.20 3.28
N ILE A 158 -4.52 5.76 4.50
CA ILE A 158 -5.67 5.73 5.41
C ILE A 158 -6.85 6.46 4.77
N MET A 159 -6.63 7.65 4.21
CA MET A 159 -7.68 8.44 3.55
C MET A 159 -8.35 7.67 2.40
N ILE A 160 -7.56 7.11 1.48
CA ILE A 160 -8.09 6.29 0.37
C ILE A 160 -8.88 5.10 0.90
N THR A 161 -8.42 4.47 1.98
CA THR A 161 -9.09 3.30 2.56
C THR A 161 -10.43 3.66 3.20
N LEU A 162 -10.51 4.78 3.92
CA LEU A 162 -11.75 5.23 4.58
C LEU A 162 -12.78 5.78 3.60
N TYR A 163 -12.35 6.42 2.51
CA TYR A 163 -13.22 7.01 1.48
C TYR A 163 -13.21 6.24 0.15
N ARG A 164 -12.93 4.93 0.19
CA ARG A 164 -12.84 4.06 -0.99
C ARG A 164 -14.09 4.02 -1.88
N ASP A 165 -15.24 4.38 -1.32
CA ASP A 165 -16.54 4.41 -2.01
C ASP A 165 -16.70 5.67 -2.87
N GLU A 166 -15.81 6.67 -2.73
CA GLU A 166 -15.81 7.87 -3.56
C GLU A 166 -15.24 7.58 -4.96
N PRO A 167 -15.83 8.13 -6.05
CA PRO A 167 -15.44 7.80 -7.42
C PRO A 167 -13.94 7.92 -7.70
N ARG A 168 -13.30 9.01 -7.28
CA ARG A 168 -11.86 9.23 -7.46
C ARG A 168 -10.96 8.39 -6.54
N PHE A 169 -11.49 7.74 -5.51
CA PHE A 169 -10.72 6.86 -4.61
C PHE A 169 -10.97 5.37 -4.82
N SER A 170 -12.02 5.00 -5.57
CA SER A 170 -12.30 3.62 -5.94
C SER A 170 -11.10 2.92 -6.63
N GLN A 171 -10.55 3.54 -7.67
CA GLN A 171 -9.40 3.02 -8.42
C GLN A 171 -8.09 3.04 -7.60
N PRO A 172 -7.73 4.15 -6.91
CA PRO A 172 -6.62 4.15 -5.95
C PRO A 172 -6.69 3.01 -4.93
N HIS A 173 -7.88 2.70 -4.40
CA HIS A 173 -8.03 1.60 -3.44
C HIS A 173 -7.78 0.23 -4.09
N GLN A 174 -8.17 0.03 -5.36
CA GLN A 174 -7.84 -1.19 -6.11
C GLN A 174 -6.32 -1.32 -6.31
N ILE A 175 -5.62 -0.22 -6.59
CA ILE A 175 -4.14 -0.22 -6.68
C ILE A 175 -3.54 -0.67 -5.34
N LEU A 176 -3.97 -0.09 -4.22
CA LEU A 176 -3.48 -0.49 -2.89
C LEU A 176 -3.75 -1.97 -2.59
N THR A 177 -4.90 -2.48 -3.02
CA THR A 177 -5.24 -3.90 -2.90
C THR A 177 -4.30 -4.78 -3.73
N ALA A 178 -4.07 -4.42 -4.99
CA ALA A 178 -3.16 -5.15 -5.87
C ALA A 178 -1.71 -5.17 -5.35
N LEU A 179 -1.25 -4.08 -4.71
CA LEU A 179 0.08 -4.05 -4.07
C LEU A 179 0.18 -5.04 -2.90
N MET A 180 -0.87 -5.15 -2.07
CA MET A 180 -0.94 -6.19 -1.02
C MET A 180 -0.97 -7.59 -1.64
N ASP A 181 -1.69 -7.78 -2.74
CA ASP A 181 -1.75 -9.07 -3.43
C ASP A 181 -0.37 -9.49 -3.97
N ILE A 182 0.40 -8.55 -4.52
CA ILE A 182 1.78 -8.80 -4.99
C ILE A 182 2.66 -9.31 -3.82
N ASP A 183 2.66 -8.63 -2.67
CA ASP A 183 3.43 -9.06 -1.49
C ASP A 183 2.98 -10.45 -0.99
N SER A 184 1.67 -10.69 -0.97
CA SER A 184 1.09 -11.98 -0.59
C SER A 184 1.51 -13.09 -1.55
N LEU A 185 1.47 -12.85 -2.86
CA LEU A 185 1.84 -13.81 -3.90
C LEU A 185 3.34 -14.11 -3.88
N ILE A 186 4.20 -13.12 -3.69
CA ILE A 186 5.65 -13.33 -3.54
C ILE A 186 5.94 -14.16 -2.29
N THR A 187 5.27 -13.87 -1.17
CA THR A 187 5.43 -14.65 0.07
C THR A 187 4.95 -16.09 -0.12
N LYS A 188 3.81 -16.31 -0.80
CA LYS A 188 3.31 -17.65 -1.17
C LYS A 188 4.29 -18.39 -2.08
N TRP A 189 4.88 -17.71 -3.06
CA TRP A 189 5.91 -18.29 -3.92
C TRP A 189 7.13 -18.74 -3.10
N ARG A 190 7.63 -17.91 -2.18
CA ARG A 190 8.75 -18.28 -1.29
C ARG A 190 8.40 -19.49 -0.43
N TYR A 191 7.18 -19.53 0.11
CA TYR A 191 6.72 -20.63 0.93
C TYR A 191 6.65 -21.94 0.14
N ASN A 192 6.01 -21.93 -1.04
CA ASN A 192 5.95 -23.09 -1.92
C ASN A 192 7.35 -23.58 -2.31
N HIS A 193 8.27 -22.66 -2.58
CA HIS A 193 9.68 -22.97 -2.84
C HIS A 193 10.36 -23.63 -1.63
N VAL A 194 10.16 -23.12 -0.41
CA VAL A 194 10.68 -23.71 0.85
C VAL A 194 10.19 -25.15 1.02
N ILE A 195 8.90 -25.41 0.83
CA ILE A 195 8.31 -26.75 0.98
C ILE A 195 8.87 -27.72 -0.07
N MET A 196 9.00 -27.26 -1.32
CA MET A 196 9.63 -28.04 -2.38
C MET A 196 11.09 -28.40 -2.03
N VAL A 197 11.88 -27.41 -1.58
CA VAL A 197 13.28 -27.63 -1.20
C VAL A 197 13.39 -28.60 -0.03
N GLN A 198 12.53 -28.48 0.99
CA GLN A 198 12.51 -29.42 2.11
C GLN A 198 12.23 -30.85 1.67
N ARG A 199 11.34 -31.04 0.68
CA ARG A 199 11.09 -32.37 0.09
C ARG A 199 12.28 -32.89 -0.70
N MET A 200 12.98 -32.04 -1.45
CA MET A 200 14.07 -32.45 -2.35
C MET A 200 15.39 -32.71 -1.64
N ILE A 201 15.73 -31.93 -0.61
CA ILE A 201 17.04 -31.99 0.06
C ILE A 201 16.93 -32.03 1.59
N GLY A 202 15.74 -32.21 2.16
CA GLY A 202 15.57 -32.19 3.61
C GLY A 202 15.87 -30.82 4.25
N SER A 203 16.10 -30.83 5.56
CA SER A 203 16.34 -29.63 6.37
C SER A 203 17.81 -29.41 6.74
N GLN A 204 18.66 -30.43 6.58
CA GLN A 204 20.05 -30.44 7.05
C GLN A 204 21.09 -30.34 5.93
N HIS A 205 20.72 -30.64 4.68
CA HIS A 205 21.66 -30.49 3.57
C HIS A 205 21.85 -29.01 3.22
N LEU A 206 23.12 -28.63 3.10
CA LEU A 206 23.51 -27.31 2.61
C LEU A 206 23.01 -27.10 1.18
N GLY A 207 22.65 -25.86 0.86
CA GLY A 207 22.38 -25.46 -0.51
C GLY A 207 23.64 -25.55 -1.36
N THR A 208 23.50 -25.86 -2.65
CA THR A 208 24.62 -25.86 -3.61
C THR A 208 25.31 -24.50 -3.73
N GLY A 209 24.59 -23.42 -3.39
CA GLY A 209 25.13 -22.04 -3.36
C GLY A 209 25.76 -21.62 -2.04
N GLY A 210 26.02 -22.54 -1.09
CA GLY A 210 26.73 -22.26 0.16
C GLY A 210 25.88 -21.74 1.33
N SER A 211 24.55 -21.65 1.18
CA SER A 211 23.65 -21.29 2.29
C SER A 211 23.30 -22.50 3.15
N SER A 212 22.71 -22.26 4.33
CA SER A 212 22.07 -23.29 5.17
C SER A 212 20.83 -23.94 4.52
N GLY A 213 20.62 -23.73 3.21
CA GLY A 213 19.57 -24.34 2.41
C GLY A 213 18.19 -23.95 2.91
N TYR A 214 17.47 -24.93 3.45
CA TYR A 214 16.12 -24.79 3.98
C TYR A 214 16.00 -23.66 5.02
N GLN A 215 16.93 -23.55 5.97
CA GLN A 215 16.82 -22.57 7.08
C GLN A 215 16.93 -21.13 6.59
N TYR A 216 17.85 -20.86 5.65
CA TYR A 216 17.92 -19.55 5.00
C TYR A 216 16.61 -19.24 4.28
N LEU A 217 16.09 -20.16 3.46
CA LEU A 217 14.86 -19.90 2.70
C LEU A 217 13.67 -19.64 3.62
N LYS A 218 13.56 -20.40 4.72
CA LYS A 218 12.54 -20.19 5.75
C LYS A 218 12.63 -18.81 6.38
N SER A 219 13.84 -18.30 6.62
CA SER A 219 14.03 -16.94 7.16
C SER A 219 13.55 -15.83 6.21
N THR A 220 13.49 -16.10 4.90
CA THR A 220 12.97 -15.13 3.91
C THR A 220 11.43 -15.01 3.89
N LEU A 221 10.71 -15.84 4.67
CA LEU A 221 9.26 -15.77 4.82
C LEU A 221 8.78 -14.69 5.81
N SER A 222 9.73 -13.97 6.42
CA SER A 222 9.45 -12.91 7.39
C SER A 222 8.90 -11.64 6.72
N ASP A 223 8.12 -10.86 7.48
CA ASP A 223 7.64 -9.51 7.11
C ASP A 223 8.76 -8.51 6.79
N ARG A 224 10.02 -8.85 7.09
CA ARG A 224 11.20 -8.13 6.60
C ARG A 224 11.22 -8.00 5.07
N TYR A 225 10.67 -8.97 4.34
CA TYR A 225 10.62 -8.94 2.87
C TYR A 225 9.30 -8.38 2.30
N LYS A 226 8.32 -8.04 3.14
CA LYS A 226 7.09 -7.38 2.69
C LYS A 226 7.35 -5.90 2.48
N VAL A 227 7.13 -5.43 1.26
CA VAL A 227 7.43 -4.05 0.86
C VAL A 227 6.32 -3.09 1.28
N PHE A 228 5.07 -3.52 1.15
CA PHE A 228 3.87 -2.76 1.47
C PHE A 228 3.26 -3.21 2.81
N LEU A 229 4.12 -3.54 3.78
CA LEU A 229 3.74 -3.97 5.13
C LEU A 229 2.69 -3.04 5.78
N ASP A 230 2.86 -1.73 5.61
CA ASP A 230 1.95 -0.74 6.19
C ASP A 230 0.52 -0.87 5.67
N LEU A 231 0.32 -1.28 4.41
CA LEU A 231 -1.01 -1.46 3.82
C LEU A 231 -1.81 -2.55 4.54
N PHE A 232 -1.17 -3.66 4.91
CA PHE A 232 -1.79 -4.72 5.71
C PHE A 232 -2.18 -4.21 7.11
N ASN A 233 -1.31 -3.38 7.70
CA ASN A 233 -1.49 -2.82 9.02
C ASN A 233 -2.47 -1.62 9.06
N LEU A 234 -2.96 -1.13 7.91
CA LEU A 234 -4.00 -0.08 7.87
C LEU A 234 -5.28 -0.51 8.59
N SER A 235 -5.58 -1.81 8.57
CA SER A 235 -6.75 -2.39 9.24
C SER A 235 -6.78 -2.09 10.74
N THR A 236 -5.60 -1.90 11.35
CA THR A 236 -5.45 -1.53 12.76
C THR A 236 -6.00 -0.13 13.05
N PHE A 237 -6.01 0.77 12.06
CA PHE A 237 -6.43 2.17 12.21
C PHE A 237 -7.86 2.43 11.72
N LEU A 238 -8.64 1.38 11.45
CA LEU A 238 -10.03 1.55 11.05
C LEU A 238 -10.89 2.03 12.23
N VAL A 239 -11.81 2.95 11.91
CA VAL A 239 -12.81 3.48 12.84
C VAL A 239 -14.21 3.13 12.34
N PRO A 240 -15.22 3.08 13.22
CA PRO A 240 -16.61 2.87 12.81
C PRO A 240 -17.05 3.87 11.73
N ARG A 241 -17.87 3.44 10.77
CA ARG A 241 -18.30 4.29 9.63
C ARG A 241 -18.89 5.64 10.05
N HIS A 242 -19.67 5.68 11.13
CA HIS A 242 -20.29 6.90 11.65
C HIS A 242 -19.28 7.88 12.28
N MET A 243 -18.06 7.43 12.60
CA MET A 243 -16.97 8.28 13.11
C MET A 243 -16.06 8.80 12.00
N ILE A 244 -16.17 8.29 10.76
CA ILE A 244 -15.37 8.79 9.65
C ILE A 244 -15.79 10.25 9.38
N PRO A 245 -14.85 11.21 9.32
CA PRO A 245 -15.20 12.60 9.08
C PRO A 245 -16.01 12.77 7.78
N PRO A 246 -17.19 13.41 7.81
CA PRO A 246 -17.97 13.59 6.60
C PRO A 246 -17.24 14.52 5.62
N LEU A 247 -17.32 14.19 4.33
CA LEU A 247 -16.75 15.03 3.27
C LEU A 247 -17.55 16.34 3.17
N THR A 248 -16.85 17.46 3.01
CA THR A 248 -17.50 18.74 2.69
C THR A 248 -18.07 18.68 1.27
N LYS A 249 -19.05 19.56 0.95
CA LYS A 249 -19.60 19.64 -0.41
C LYS A 249 -18.49 19.88 -1.46
N GLN A 250 -17.56 20.77 -1.15
CA GLN A 250 -16.38 21.04 -1.98
C GLN A 250 -15.50 19.80 -2.16
N MET A 251 -15.21 19.06 -1.08
CA MET A 251 -14.38 17.85 -1.17
C MET A 251 -15.09 16.74 -1.95
N LYS A 252 -16.41 16.59 -1.77
CA LYS A 252 -17.23 15.64 -2.55
C LYS A 252 -17.24 15.99 -4.04
N MET A 253 -17.30 17.27 -4.40
CA MET A 253 -17.16 17.73 -5.79
C MET A 253 -15.75 17.47 -6.34
N LYS A 254 -14.72 17.71 -5.53
CA LYS A 254 -13.32 17.42 -5.88
C LYS A 254 -13.11 15.93 -6.13
N LEU A 255 -13.78 15.06 -5.38
CA LEU A 255 -13.70 13.59 -5.50
C LEU A 255 -14.70 12.99 -6.51
N SER A 256 -15.59 13.80 -7.08
CA SER A 256 -16.49 13.39 -8.15
C SER A 256 -15.76 13.34 -9.49
N ILE A 257 -16.27 12.51 -10.41
CA ILE A 257 -15.78 12.42 -11.80
C ILE A 257 -16.57 13.40 -12.70
N ALA A 258 -17.77 13.82 -12.28
CA ALA A 258 -18.69 14.57 -13.14
C ALA A 258 -18.32 16.05 -13.34
N SER A 259 -17.49 16.65 -12.48
CA SER A 259 -17.22 18.09 -12.45
C SER A 259 -16.35 18.64 -13.59
N TYR A 260 -15.83 17.79 -14.48
CA TYR A 260 -15.02 18.24 -15.63
C TYR A 260 -15.85 18.55 -16.89
N ASN A 261 -17.12 18.09 -16.97
CA ASN A 261 -17.95 18.22 -18.18
C ASN A 261 -19.00 19.34 -18.14
N TRP A 262 -19.11 20.09 -17.03
CA TRP A 262 -20.15 21.15 -16.91
C TRP A 262 -19.58 22.57 -16.96
N ILE A 263 -18.26 22.74 -17.05
CA ILE A 263 -17.62 24.07 -17.06
C ILE A 263 -17.29 24.53 -18.49
N THR A 264 -17.47 23.70 -19.51
CA THR A 264 -17.17 24.07 -20.91
C THR A 264 -18.37 24.48 -21.75
N ASP A 265 -19.60 24.24 -21.30
CA ASP A 265 -20.79 24.43 -22.16
C ASP A 265 -21.72 25.58 -21.72
N GLU A 266 -21.52 26.22 -20.55
CA GLU A 266 -22.40 27.32 -20.08
C GLU A 266 -21.87 28.74 -20.42
N ASP A 267 -20.62 28.89 -20.88
CA ASP A 267 -20.03 30.20 -21.19
C ASP A 267 -20.06 30.59 -22.70
N GLN A 268 -20.82 29.88 -23.55
CA GLN A 268 -20.93 30.21 -24.98
C GLN A 268 -22.32 30.58 -25.51
N ASP A 269 -23.39 30.50 -24.70
CA ASP A 269 -24.76 30.69 -25.22
C ASP A 269 -25.44 32.03 -24.87
N GLU A 270 -24.74 32.99 -24.25
CA GLU A 270 -25.32 34.33 -23.96
C GLU A 270 -25.08 35.41 -25.03
N SER A 271 -24.44 35.11 -26.17
CA SER A 271 -24.17 36.14 -27.21
C SER A 271 -24.93 35.98 -28.53
N ALA A 272 -25.83 35.01 -28.69
CA ALA A 272 -26.49 34.72 -29.98
C ALA A 272 -27.90 35.31 -30.15
N ASP A 273 -28.46 36.02 -29.16
CA ASP A 273 -29.89 36.36 -29.14
C ASP A 273 -30.24 37.83 -29.53
N SER A 274 -29.36 38.53 -30.26
CA SER A 274 -29.60 39.95 -30.62
C SER A 274 -29.72 40.28 -32.12
N LEU A 275 -29.73 39.30 -33.04
CA LEU A 275 -29.70 39.61 -34.49
C LEU A 275 -30.69 38.85 -35.39
N ARG A 276 -31.80 38.32 -34.86
CA ARG A 276 -32.89 37.80 -35.72
C ARG A 276 -34.28 38.23 -35.26
N SER A 277 -34.58 39.52 -35.39
CA SER A 277 -35.96 39.99 -35.42
C SER A 277 -36.13 41.09 -36.46
N SER A 278 -36.30 40.67 -37.72
CA SER A 278 -36.88 41.45 -38.81
C SER A 278 -37.04 40.53 -40.02
N TYR A 279 -38.13 40.70 -40.78
CA TYR A 279 -38.63 39.92 -41.94
C TYR A 279 -39.67 38.83 -41.57
N ILE A 280 -40.95 39.18 -41.39
CA ILE A 280 -42.02 39.40 -42.41
C ILE A 280 -42.68 38.08 -42.89
N SER A 281 -43.92 37.89 -42.39
CA SER A 281 -45.15 37.42 -43.05
C SER A 281 -45.23 36.08 -43.82
N LEU A 282 -46.13 35.22 -43.30
CA LEU A 282 -46.90 34.14 -43.97
C LEU A 282 -47.52 34.57 -45.33
N PRO A 283 -47.86 33.67 -46.29
CA PRO A 283 -48.75 32.52 -46.03
C PRO A 283 -48.56 31.21 -46.83
N VAL A 284 -49.29 30.22 -46.30
CA VAL A 284 -49.73 28.91 -46.80
C VAL A 284 -49.93 28.81 -48.31
N THR A 285 -49.47 27.70 -48.92
CA THR A 285 -50.16 27.06 -50.06
C THR A 285 -49.93 25.56 -50.05
N GLN A 286 -51.04 24.82 -50.16
CA GLN A 286 -51.11 23.38 -50.44
C GLN A 286 -50.56 23.09 -51.85
N GLN A 287 -49.84 21.99 -52.04
CA GLN A 287 -50.18 21.04 -53.11
C GLN A 287 -49.42 19.71 -53.01
N THR A 288 -50.20 18.67 -53.29
CA THR A 288 -49.92 17.24 -53.49
C THR A 288 -48.82 16.93 -54.50
N SER A 289 -48.03 15.89 -54.24
CA SER A 289 -47.88 14.65 -55.05
C SER A 289 -46.99 13.65 -54.32
#